data_AF-A0A350UQA5-F1
#
_entry.id   AF-A0A350UQA5-F1
#
_cell.length_a   1.000
_cell.length_b   1.000
_cell.length_c   1.000
_cell.angle_alpha   90.00
_cell.angle_beta   90.00
_cell.angle_gamma   90.00
#
_symmetry.space_group_name_H-M   'P 1'
#
loop_
_entity.id
_entity.type
_entity.pdbx_description
1 polymer ?
#
loop_
_entity_poly.entity_id
_entity_poly.type
_entity_poly.pdbx_seq_one_letter_code
_entity_poly.pdbx_strand_id
1 'polypeptide(L)'
;MADAGGLDLDQHLAQRLGPRAFRVELSAEARELLLNAGTSTRYGARELKRAIHRHVIQRIAALVVEGLAHPGGVVRVEKARGRDEVILRPRRREAA
;
A
#
# COMPACT_ATOMS: atom_id res chain seq x y z
N MET A 1 17.05 -1.26 9.23
CA MET A 1 16.48 0.02 8.76
C MET A 1 15.00 -0.21 8.51
N ALA A 2 14.18 -0.14 9.56
CA ALA A 2 12.73 -0.32 9.48
C ALA A 2 12.10 1.05 9.19
N ASP A 3 11.34 1.10 8.11
CA ASP A 3 10.77 2.31 7.49
C ASP A 3 9.82 3.04 8.46
N ALA A 4 10.16 4.29 8.81
CA ALA A 4 9.45 5.12 9.78
C ALA A 4 8.26 5.87 9.18
N GLY A 5 7.39 5.17 8.43
CA GLY A 5 6.19 5.73 7.80
C GLY A 5 4.87 5.01 8.10
N GLY A 6 4.88 3.96 8.92
CA GLY A 6 3.76 3.01 9.04
C GLY A 6 2.63 3.34 10.04
N LEU A 7 2.76 4.38 10.87
CA LEU A 7 1.90 4.53 12.05
C LEU A 7 0.44 4.92 11.73
N ASP A 8 0.16 5.68 10.67
CA ASP A 8 -1.22 6.12 10.38
C ASP A 8 -2.05 5.09 9.62
N LEU A 9 -1.46 4.38 8.64
CA LEU A 9 -2.22 3.46 7.79
C LEU A 9 -2.57 2.18 8.54
N ASP A 10 -1.63 1.62 9.30
CA ASP A 10 -1.87 0.41 10.09
C ASP A 10 -2.96 0.65 11.13
N GLN A 11 -2.96 1.81 11.80
CA GLN A 11 -4.00 2.18 12.76
C GLN A 11 -5.36 2.42 12.09
N HIS A 12 -5.39 3.06 10.92
CA HIS A 12 -6.61 3.26 10.15
C HIS A 12 -7.24 1.93 9.70
N LEU A 13 -6.40 0.98 9.26
CA LEU A 13 -6.85 -0.37 8.90
C LEU A 13 -7.33 -1.14 10.12
N ALA A 14 -6.62 -1.06 11.25
CA ALA A 14 -7.03 -1.69 12.50
C ALA A 14 -8.40 -1.19 12.97
N GLN A 15 -8.67 0.12 12.92
CA GLN A 15 -9.96 0.68 13.31
C GLN A 15 -11.13 0.21 12.43
N ARG A 16 -10.90 0.00 11.13
CA ARG A 16 -11.96 -0.37 10.18
C ARG A 16 -12.17 -1.86 10.02
N LEU A 17 -11.10 -2.64 10.10
CA LEU A 17 -11.10 -4.08 9.81
C LEU A 17 -11.01 -4.93 11.09
N GLY A 18 -10.64 -4.34 12.22
CA GLY A 18 -10.58 -5.02 13.52
C GLY A 18 -9.74 -6.30 13.45
N PRO A 19 -10.29 -7.47 13.84
CA PRO A 19 -9.57 -8.74 13.79
C PRO A 19 -9.07 -9.14 12.39
N ARG A 20 -9.66 -8.57 11.32
CA ARG A 20 -9.27 -8.83 9.93
C ARG A 20 -8.19 -7.87 9.41
N ALA A 21 -7.69 -6.98 10.26
CA ALA A 21 -6.65 -6.04 9.89
C ALA A 21 -5.35 -6.76 9.48
N PHE A 22 -4.61 -6.09 8.60
CA PHE A 22 -3.33 -6.51 8.07
C PHE A 22 -2.45 -5.27 7.94
N ARG A 23 -1.15 -5.47 7.80
CA ARG A 23 -0.19 -4.37 7.59
C ARG A 23 0.05 -4.13 6.11
N VAL A 24 0.37 -2.90 5.76
CA VAL A 24 0.74 -2.53 4.39
C VAL A 24 2.17 -2.01 4.40
N GLU A 25 3.03 -2.63 3.58
CA GLU A 25 4.43 -2.24 3.45
C GLU A 25 4.69 -1.71 2.04
N LEU A 26 5.27 -0.53 1.93
CA LEU A 26 5.63 0.09 0.65
C LEU A 26 7.12 -0.07 0.40
N SER A 27 7.52 -0.62 -0.76
CA SER A 27 8.93 -0.66 -1.15
C SER A 27 9.44 0.74 -1.52
N ALA A 28 10.74 0.96 -1.40
CA ALA A 28 11.36 2.24 -1.77
C ALA A 28 11.09 2.61 -3.25
N GLU A 29 11.17 1.62 -4.15
CA GLU A 29 10.94 1.80 -5.58
C GLU A 29 9.47 2.10 -5.89
N ALA A 30 8.54 1.50 -5.14
CA ALA A 30 7.12 1.81 -5.26
C ALA A 30 6.82 3.23 -4.76
N ARG A 31 7.48 3.65 -3.68
CA ARG A 31 7.38 5.02 -3.14
C ARG A 31 7.88 6.04 -4.15
N GLU A 32 9.04 5.82 -4.75
CA GLU A 32 9.59 6.68 -5.81
C GLU A 32 8.68 6.74 -7.03
N LEU A 33 8.13 5.60 -7.48
CA LEU A 33 7.18 5.56 -8.58
C LEU A 33 5.96 6.44 -8.28
N LEU A 34 5.35 6.31 -7.10
CA LEU A 34 4.16 7.06 -6.71
C LEU A 34 4.45 8.55 -6.57
N LEU A 35 5.63 8.93 -6.07
CA LEU A 35 6.09 10.31 -6.03
C LEU A 35 6.21 10.87 -7.45
N ASN A 36 6.94 10.20 -8.34
CA ASN A 36 7.14 10.65 -9.71
C ASN A 36 5.83 10.74 -10.51
N ALA A 37 4.92 9.78 -10.33
CA ALA A 37 3.62 9.79 -10.99
C ALA A 37 2.62 10.77 -10.36
N GLY A 38 2.84 11.15 -9.10
CA GLY A 38 1.90 11.89 -8.27
C GLY A 38 2.32 13.33 -7.96
N THR A 39 3.52 13.78 -8.29
CA THR A 39 3.92 15.17 -8.05
C THR A 39 3.82 15.99 -9.32
N SER A 40 2.98 17.03 -9.31
CA SER A 40 2.89 18.02 -10.37
C SER A 40 3.34 19.38 -9.85
N THR A 41 4.06 20.15 -10.67
CA THR A 41 4.42 21.55 -10.37
C THR A 41 3.20 22.45 -10.19
N ARG A 42 2.08 22.13 -10.85
CA ARG A 42 0.84 22.92 -10.80
C ARG A 42 -0.11 22.50 -9.67
N TYR A 43 -0.17 21.21 -9.34
CA TYR A 43 -1.18 20.65 -8.42
C TYR A 43 -0.61 20.04 -7.13
N GLY A 44 0.73 19.95 -7.02
CA GLY A 44 1.44 19.50 -5.82
C GLY A 44 1.01 18.11 -5.33
N ALA A 45 1.02 17.91 -4.02
CA ALA A 45 0.70 16.63 -3.38
C ALA A 45 -0.76 16.15 -3.57
N ARG A 46 -1.63 16.95 -4.18
CA ARG A 46 -3.00 16.51 -4.52
C ARG A 46 -2.99 15.40 -5.56
N GLU A 47 -2.10 15.51 -6.56
CA GLU A 47 -1.91 14.45 -7.54
C GLU A 47 -1.33 13.20 -6.88
N LEU A 48 -0.50 13.35 -5.85
CA LEU A 48 0.09 12.23 -5.12
C LEU A 48 -0.98 11.48 -4.36
N LYS A 49 -1.86 12.20 -3.67
CA LYS A 49 -3.03 11.62 -3.02
C LYS A 49 -3.90 10.83 -4.02
N ARG A 50 -4.11 11.38 -5.22
CA ARG A 50 -4.87 10.70 -6.29
C ARG A 50 -4.15 9.45 -6.81
N ALA A 51 -2.84 9.52 -7.03
CA ALA A 51 -2.02 8.40 -7.48
C ALA A 51 -2.03 7.26 -6.45
N ILE A 52 -1.79 7.57 -5.17
CA ILE A 52 -1.88 6.61 -4.07
C ILE A 52 -3.28 5.99 -4.00
N HIS A 53 -4.33 6.79 -4.12
CA HIS A 53 -5.69 6.28 -4.07
C HIS A 53 -5.97 5.27 -5.21
N ARG A 54 -5.63 5.62 -6.45
CA ARG A 54 -5.86 4.76 -7.63
C ARG A 54 -4.99 3.50 -7.64
N HIS A 55 -3.69 3.67 -7.42
CA HIS A 55 -2.73 2.58 -7.63
C HIS A 55 -2.56 1.69 -6.40
N VAL A 56 -2.89 2.17 -5.20
CA VAL A 56 -2.70 1.43 -3.95
C VAL A 56 -4.04 1.15 -3.29
N ILE A 57 -4.76 2.18 -2.84
CA ILE A 57 -5.95 2.01 -1.99
C ILE A 57 -7.05 1.21 -2.69
N GLN A 58 -7.37 1.53 -3.94
CA GLN A 58 -8.40 0.80 -4.70
C GLN A 58 -8.04 -0.68 -4.89
N ARG A 59 -6.77 -1.00 -5.13
CA ARG A 59 -6.31 -2.39 -5.29
C ARG A 59 -6.31 -3.15 -3.97
N ILE A 60 -5.95 -2.50 -2.87
CA ILE A 60 -6.07 -3.09 -1.52
C ILE A 60 -7.55 -3.41 -1.24
N ALA A 61 -8.47 -2.50 -1.54
CA ALA A 61 -9.89 -2.74 -1.34
C ALA A 61 -10.38 -3.99 -2.09
N ALA A 62 -9.95 -4.18 -3.34
CA ALA A 62 -10.24 -5.39 -4.10
C ALA A 62 -9.73 -6.66 -3.39
N LEU A 63 -8.48 -6.69 -2.93
CA LEU A 63 -7.92 -7.83 -2.18
C LEU A 63 -8.68 -8.14 -0.88
N VAL A 64 -9.20 -7.11 -0.21
CA VAL A 64 -10.02 -7.26 1.01
C VAL A 64 -11.36 -7.91 0.67
N VAL A 65 -12.01 -7.45 -0.40
CA VAL A 65 -13.29 -8.01 -0.88
C VAL A 65 -13.11 -9.46 -1.33
N GLU A 66 -12.01 -9.76 -2.03
CA GLU A 66 -11.68 -11.12 -2.49
C GLU A 66 -11.18 -12.05 -1.37
N GLY A 67 -10.96 -11.54 -0.15
CA GLY A 67 -10.46 -12.33 0.98
C GLY A 67 -8.99 -12.74 0.87
N LEU A 68 -8.24 -12.13 -0.05
CA LEU A 68 -6.81 -12.39 -0.28
C LEU A 68 -5.91 -11.63 0.70
N ALA A 69 -6.42 -10.55 1.29
CA ALA A 69 -5.75 -9.86 2.39
C ALA A 69 -5.93 -10.65 3.70
N HIS A 70 -4.88 -11.38 4.09
CA HIS A 70 -4.94 -12.27 5.26
C HIS A 70 -4.93 -11.48 6.58
N PRO A 71 -5.83 -11.80 7.53
CA PRO A 71 -5.78 -11.26 8.88
C PRO A 71 -4.40 -11.46 9.53
N GLY A 72 -3.85 -10.40 10.12
CA GLY A 72 -2.52 -10.39 10.73
C GLY A 72 -1.36 -10.53 9.74
N GLY A 73 -1.65 -10.63 8.44
CA GLY A 73 -0.68 -10.72 7.36
C GLY A 73 -0.11 -9.36 6.94
N VAL A 74 0.62 -9.37 5.84
CA VAL A 74 1.24 -8.18 5.24
C VAL A 74 0.89 -8.12 3.75
N VAL A 75 0.48 -6.97 3.27
CA VAL A 75 0.37 -6.68 1.83
C VAL A 75 1.53 -5.79 1.44
N ARG A 76 2.49 -6.36 0.70
CA ARG A 76 3.66 -5.61 0.21
C ARG A 76 3.34 -4.97 -1.12
N VAL A 77 3.57 -3.67 -1.24
CA VAL A 77 3.39 -2.86 -2.45
C VAL A 77 4.77 -2.62 -3.05
N GLU A 78 5.00 -3.16 -4.24
CA GLU A 78 6.31 -3.14 -4.91
C GLU A 78 6.18 -2.57 -6.32
N LYS A 79 7.26 -2.00 -6.88
CA LYS A 79 7.28 -1.62 -8.30
C LYS A 79 7.36 -2.88 -9.18
N ALA A 80 6.54 -2.94 -10.23
CA ALA A 80 6.63 -3.97 -11.24
C ALA A 80 7.94 -3.86 -12.02
N ARG A 81 8.64 -4.98 -12.24
CA ARG A 81 9.85 -4.98 -13.09
C ARG A 81 9.50 -4.55 -14.51
N GLY A 82 10.24 -3.57 -15.02
CA GLY A 82 10.12 -3.07 -16.39
C GLY A 82 8.82 -2.29 -16.68
N ARG A 83 8.01 -1.97 -15.67
CA ARG A 83 6.75 -1.21 -15.84
C ARG A 83 6.63 -0.12 -14.80
N ASP A 84 5.99 0.98 -15.16
CA ASP A 84 5.66 2.07 -14.24
C ASP A 84 4.33 1.81 -13.54
N GLU A 85 4.26 0.66 -12.88
CA GLU A 85 3.09 0.19 -12.15
C GLU A 85 3.53 -0.37 -10.80
N VAL A 86 2.69 -0.24 -9.78
CA VAL A 86 2.85 -0.98 -8.53
C VAL A 86 2.14 -2.33 -8.62
N ILE A 87 2.65 -3.33 -7.92
CA ILE A 87 2.00 -4.63 -7.72
C ILE A 87 1.83 -4.88 -6.22
N LEU A 88 0.73 -5.54 -5.86
CA LEU A 88 0.43 -5.91 -4.48
C LEU A 88 0.69 -7.39 -4.28
N ARG A 89 1.43 -7.72 -3.24
CA ARG A 89 1.76 -9.10 -2.86
C ARG A 89 1.29 -9.39 -1.44
N PRO A 90 0.11 -10.01 -1.27
CA PRO A 90 -0.32 -10.51 0.02
C PRO A 90 0.61 -11.62 0.51
N ARG A 91 0.95 -11.57 1.80
CA ARG A 91 1.75 -12.57 2.51
C ARG A 91 1.07 -12.89 3.82
N ARG A 92 0.94 -14.18 4.12
CA ARG A 92 0.63 -14.58 5.50
C ARG A 92 1.83 -14.26 6.37
N ARG A 93 1.57 -13.80 7.59
CA ARG A 93 2.60 -13.77 8.61
C ARG A 93 2.83 -15.23 9.02
N GLU A 94 3.96 -15.82 8.66
CA GLU A 94 4.39 -17.07 9.27
C GLU A 94 4.55 -16.81 10.77
N ALA A 95 3.83 -17.59 11.57
CA ALA A 95 4.09 -17.64 13.00
C ALA A 95 5.49 -18.26 13.16
N ALA A 96 6.43 -17.45 13.63
CA ALA A 96 7.69 -17.95 14.18
C ALA A 96 7.42 -18.65 15.51
#